data_AF-A0A834EHK2-F1
#
_entry.id   AF-A0A834EHK2-F1
#
_cell.length_a   1.000
_cell.length_b   1.000
_cell.length_c   1.000
_cell.angle_alpha   90.00
_cell.angle_beta   90.00
_cell.angle_gamma   90.00
#
_symmetry.space_group_name_H-M   'P 1'
#
loop_
_entity.id
_entity.type
_entity.pdbx_description
1 polymer ?
#
loop_
_entity_poly.entity_id
_entity_poly.type
_entity_poly.pdbx_seq_one_letter_code
_entity_poly.pdbx_strand_id
1 'polypeptide(L)'
;MKMADAKQKRNEQLKRWIGSETDLEPPVVKRQKTKVKFDDGAVFLAACSSGDTDEVLKLLHRGADINYANVDGLTALHQACIDDNVDMVKFLVENGANINQPDNEGWIPLHAAASCGYLDIAEFLIGQGAHVGAVNSEGDTPLDIAEEEAMEELLQNEVNRQGNVKAAHMEKCLQLF
;
A
#
# COMPACT_ATOMS: atom_id res chain seq x y z
N MET A 1 21.95 -19.24 39.52
CA MET A 1 23.11 -18.31 39.44
C MET A 1 23.35 -17.68 38.07
N LYS A 2 23.14 -18.36 36.93
CA LYS A 2 23.50 -17.83 35.59
C LYS A 2 22.66 -16.63 35.07
N MET A 3 21.36 -16.53 35.39
CA MET A 3 20.52 -15.43 34.89
C MET A 3 20.71 -14.10 35.63
N ALA A 4 21.06 -14.15 36.91
CA ALA A 4 21.35 -12.95 37.70
C ALA A 4 22.63 -12.26 37.19
N ASP A 5 23.64 -13.05 36.82
CA ASP A 5 24.92 -12.57 36.28
C ASP A 5 24.77 -11.86 34.91
N ALA A 6 23.92 -12.37 34.02
CA ALA A 6 23.65 -11.73 32.73
C ALA A 6 22.87 -10.40 32.88
N LYS A 7 21.90 -10.34 33.81
CA LYS A 7 21.19 -9.09 34.13
C LYS A 7 22.13 -8.07 34.76
N GLN A 8 23.01 -8.51 35.67
CA GLN A 8 24.01 -7.66 36.32
C GLN A 8 24.97 -7.05 35.29
N LYS A 9 25.54 -7.86 34.39
CA LYS A 9 26.47 -7.40 33.36
C LYS A 9 25.83 -6.39 32.39
N ARG A 10 24.57 -6.61 32.00
CA ARG A 10 23.83 -5.66 31.15
C ARG A 10 23.60 -4.32 31.87
N ASN A 11 23.26 -4.37 33.15
CA ASN A 11 23.07 -3.17 33.97
C ASN A 11 24.39 -2.41 34.19
N GLU A 12 25.52 -3.11 34.34
CA GLU A 12 26.84 -2.48 34.44
C GLU A 12 27.27 -1.86 33.09
N GLN A 13 26.99 -2.53 31.97
CA GLN A 13 27.21 -1.97 30.63
C GLN A 13 26.36 -0.71 30.40
N LEU A 14 25.08 -0.72 30.79
CA LEU A 14 24.21 0.46 30.67
C LEU A 14 24.70 1.62 31.55
N LYS A 15 25.15 1.36 32.78
CA LYS A 15 25.75 2.40 33.64
C LYS A 15 27.03 3.00 33.04
N ARG A 16 27.86 2.17 32.39
CA ARG A 16 29.04 2.63 31.66
C ARG A 16 28.65 3.48 30.45
N TRP A 17 27.59 3.10 29.77
CA TRP A 17 27.06 3.79 28.60
C TRP A 17 26.47 5.16 28.98
N ILE A 18 25.68 5.24 30.05
CA ILE A 18 25.11 6.49 30.60
C ILE A 18 26.19 7.47 31.09
N GLY A 19 27.38 6.99 31.47
CA GLY A 19 28.52 7.83 31.83
C GLY A 19 29.48 8.14 30.67
N SER A 20 29.11 7.77 29.43
CA SER A 20 29.90 8.02 28.22
C SER A 20 29.33 9.21 27.43
N GLU A 21 29.53 9.28 26.11
CA GLU A 21 29.06 10.35 25.22
C GLU A 21 27.52 10.46 25.08
N THR A 22 26.77 10.11 26.13
CA THR A 22 25.30 10.20 26.21
C THR A 22 24.80 11.60 26.57
N ASP A 23 25.67 12.48 27.07
CA ASP A 23 25.34 13.90 27.31
C ASP A 23 25.42 14.74 26.02
N LEU A 24 25.93 14.16 24.93
CA LEU A 24 25.84 14.76 23.61
C LEU A 24 24.41 14.59 23.12
N GLU A 25 23.72 15.70 22.82
CA GLU A 25 22.47 15.65 22.09
C GLU A 25 22.64 14.71 20.89
N PRO A 26 21.68 13.78 20.63
CA PRO A 26 21.79 12.88 19.50
C PRO A 26 22.08 13.71 18.25
N PRO A 27 23.15 13.39 17.51
CA PRO A 27 23.64 14.28 16.48
C PRO A 27 22.52 14.55 15.48
N VAL A 28 22.23 15.83 15.23
CA VAL A 28 21.35 16.20 14.12
C VAL A 28 22.05 15.73 12.85
N VAL A 29 21.65 14.57 12.33
CA VAL A 29 22.26 13.93 11.17
C VAL A 29 21.97 14.79 9.95
N LYS A 30 22.84 15.78 9.68
CA LYS A 30 22.82 16.49 8.41
C LYS A 30 23.21 15.46 7.35
N ARG A 31 22.28 15.14 6.44
CA ARG A 31 22.48 14.19 5.33
C ARG A 31 23.76 14.57 4.57
N GLN A 32 24.88 13.94 4.90
CA GLN A 32 26.10 14.04 4.09
C GLN A 32 25.87 13.19 2.83
N LYS A 33 26.43 13.61 1.70
CA LYS A 33 26.37 12.80 0.46
C LYS A 33 27.11 11.48 0.71
N THR A 34 26.37 10.44 1.04
CA THR A 34 26.90 9.10 1.29
C THR A 34 27.20 8.42 -0.04
N LYS A 35 28.25 7.60 -0.08
CA LYS A 35 28.55 6.75 -1.24
C LYS A 35 27.63 5.52 -1.32
N VAL A 36 26.96 5.19 -0.22
CA VAL A 36 26.00 4.08 -0.14
C VAL A 36 24.71 4.52 -0.82
N LYS A 37 24.30 3.77 -1.85
CA LYS A 37 23.02 3.92 -2.52
C LYS A 37 22.21 2.66 -2.28
N PHE A 38 20.93 2.83 -1.97
CA PHE A 38 19.96 1.74 -1.98
C PHE A 38 19.32 1.67 -3.36
N ASP A 39 18.68 0.55 -3.67
CA ASP A 39 17.88 0.41 -4.88
C ASP A 39 16.76 1.47 -4.90
N ASP A 40 16.59 2.16 -6.02
CA ASP A 40 15.67 3.30 -6.12
C ASP A 40 14.21 2.90 -5.84
N GLY A 41 13.82 1.68 -6.21
CA GLY A 41 12.50 1.14 -5.92
C GLY A 41 12.32 0.76 -4.45
N ALA A 42 13.35 0.15 -3.85
CA ALA A 42 13.34 -0.11 -2.40
C ALA A 42 13.25 1.17 -1.57
N VAL A 43 13.93 2.25 -2.01
CA VAL A 43 13.83 3.57 -1.39
C VAL A 43 12.41 4.15 -1.54
N PHE A 44 11.81 4.01 -2.72
CA PHE A 44 10.47 4.50 -2.99
C PHE A 44 9.40 3.81 -2.11
N LEU A 45 9.41 2.47 -2.05
CA LEU A 45 8.49 1.72 -1.21
C LEU A 45 8.65 2.10 0.27
N ALA A 46 9.89 2.19 0.76
CA ALA A 46 10.15 2.59 2.14
C ALA A 46 9.68 4.02 2.45
N ALA A 47 9.81 4.95 1.50
CA ALA A 47 9.29 6.31 1.66
C ALA A 47 7.76 6.30 1.79
N CYS A 48 7.07 5.53 0.96
CA CYS A 48 5.61 5.39 1.03
C CYS A 48 5.16 4.79 2.38
N SER A 49 5.82 3.72 2.86
CA SER A 49 5.52 3.12 4.16
C SER A 49 5.80 4.04 5.35
N SER A 50 6.69 5.03 5.20
CA SER A 50 6.97 6.01 6.25
C SER A 50 5.91 7.13 6.35
N GLY A 51 5.07 7.30 5.33
CA GLY A 51 4.07 8.37 5.26
C GLY A 51 4.60 9.75 4.86
N ASP A 52 5.89 9.89 4.55
CA ASP A 52 6.51 11.16 4.12
C ASP A 52 6.21 11.47 2.64
N THR A 53 5.03 12.04 2.37
CA THR A 53 4.57 12.38 1.01
C THR A 53 5.49 13.39 0.30
N ASP A 54 6.15 14.28 1.04
CA ASP A 54 7.11 15.23 0.48
C ASP A 54 8.35 14.52 -0.09
N GLU A 55 8.85 13.49 0.59
CA GLU A 55 9.95 12.68 0.08
C GLU A 55 9.50 11.82 -1.11
N VAL A 56 8.30 11.24 -1.05
CA VAL A 56 7.72 10.48 -2.18
C VAL A 56 7.61 11.37 -3.42
N LEU A 57 7.11 12.60 -3.31
CA LEU A 57 7.07 13.57 -4.43
C LEU A 57 8.46 13.85 -5.01
N LYS A 58 9.48 14.04 -4.16
CA LYS A 58 10.85 14.29 -4.63
C LYS A 58 11.41 13.09 -5.37
N LEU A 59 11.10 11.86 -4.94
CA LEU A 59 11.51 10.63 -5.62
C LEU A 59 10.82 10.51 -6.98
N LEU A 60 9.52 10.77 -7.07
CA LEU A 60 8.79 10.79 -8.34
C LEU A 60 9.37 11.82 -9.32
N HIS A 61 9.68 13.04 -8.87
CA HIS A 61 10.36 14.04 -9.71
C HIS A 61 11.76 13.64 -10.16
N ARG A 62 12.42 12.71 -9.45
CA ARG A 62 13.72 12.13 -9.85
C ARG A 62 13.59 10.94 -10.79
N GLY A 63 12.36 10.55 -11.15
CA GLY A 63 12.09 9.45 -12.05
C GLY A 63 11.91 8.10 -11.36
N ALA A 64 11.58 8.08 -10.06
CA ALA A 64 11.13 6.85 -9.42
C ALA A 64 9.84 6.34 -10.08
N ASP A 65 9.75 5.03 -10.28
CA ASP A 65 8.55 4.40 -10.81
C ASP A 65 7.50 4.26 -9.69
N ILE A 66 6.37 4.95 -9.85
CA ILE A 66 5.25 4.90 -8.88
C ILE A 66 4.64 3.49 -8.77
N ASN A 67 4.82 2.68 -9.82
CA ASN A 67 4.31 1.33 -9.94
C ASN A 67 5.37 0.27 -9.63
N TYR A 68 6.52 0.70 -9.09
CA TYR A 68 7.53 -0.24 -8.61
C TYR A 68 6.89 -1.19 -7.59
N ALA A 69 7.22 -2.47 -7.74
CA ALA A 69 6.70 -3.56 -6.93
C ALA A 69 7.83 -4.29 -6.21
N ASN A 70 7.54 -4.81 -5.02
CA ASN A 70 8.47 -5.66 -4.28
C ASN A 70 8.55 -7.08 -4.89
N VAL A 71 9.24 -7.99 -4.20
CA VAL A 71 9.42 -9.38 -4.66
C VAL A 71 8.11 -10.16 -4.79
N ASP A 72 7.06 -9.75 -4.09
CA ASP A 72 5.73 -10.36 -4.10
C ASP A 72 4.80 -9.68 -5.13
N GLY A 73 5.31 -8.71 -5.89
CA GLY A 73 4.50 -7.94 -6.84
C GLY A 73 3.70 -6.81 -6.20
N LEU A 74 3.82 -6.61 -4.89
CA LEU A 74 3.09 -5.56 -4.17
C LEU A 74 3.69 -4.19 -4.47
N THR A 75 2.86 -3.29 -4.99
CA THR A 75 3.19 -1.89 -5.19
C THR A 75 3.00 -1.07 -3.91
N ALA A 76 3.44 0.19 -3.93
CA ALA A 76 3.13 1.14 -2.86
C ALA A 76 1.62 1.27 -2.61
N LEU A 77 0.79 1.16 -3.66
CA LEU A 77 -0.66 1.24 -3.54
C LEU A 77 -1.25 0.01 -2.84
N HIS A 78 -0.73 -1.20 -3.11
CA HIS A 78 -1.14 -2.40 -2.37
C HIS A 78 -0.84 -2.25 -0.88
N GLN A 79 0.40 -1.85 -0.56
CA GLN A 79 0.81 -1.69 0.84
C GLN A 79 -0.01 -0.62 1.55
N ALA A 80 -0.29 0.51 0.88
CA ALA A 80 -1.14 1.56 1.45
C ALA A 80 -2.57 1.08 1.74
N CYS A 81 -3.11 0.17 0.91
CA CYS A 81 -4.42 -0.45 1.18
C CYS A 81 -4.35 -1.43 2.36
N ILE A 82 -3.29 -2.24 2.46
CA ILE A 82 -3.10 -3.19 3.57
C ILE A 82 -2.91 -2.47 4.92
N ASP A 83 -2.25 -1.31 4.89
CA ASP A 83 -1.92 -0.53 6.10
C ASP A 83 -3.03 0.45 6.55
N ASP A 84 -4.20 0.44 5.89
CA ASP A 84 -5.28 1.42 6.10
C ASP A 84 -4.83 2.89 5.93
N ASN A 85 -3.86 3.13 5.05
CA ASN A 85 -3.29 4.46 4.86
C ASN A 85 -4.04 5.22 3.76
N VAL A 86 -5.24 5.69 4.09
CA VAL A 86 -6.16 6.40 3.20
C VAL A 86 -5.51 7.59 2.51
N ASP A 87 -4.71 8.38 3.24
CA ASP A 87 -4.03 9.56 2.70
C ASP A 87 -2.99 9.17 1.64
N MET A 88 -2.22 8.11 1.88
CA MET A 88 -1.25 7.60 0.92
C MET A 88 -1.94 6.96 -0.29
N VAL A 89 -3.05 6.24 -0.10
CA VAL A 89 -3.85 5.69 -1.22
C VAL A 89 -4.28 6.82 -2.16
N LYS A 90 -4.89 7.88 -1.61
CA LYS A 90 -5.34 9.04 -2.39
C LYS A 90 -4.17 9.71 -3.10
N PHE A 91 -3.10 9.98 -2.36
CA PHE A 91 -1.89 10.61 -2.89
C PHE A 91 -1.29 9.80 -4.05
N LEU A 92 -1.14 8.48 -3.92
CA LEU A 92 -0.58 7.64 -4.97
C LEU A 92 -1.45 7.63 -6.22
N VAL A 93 -2.76 7.48 -6.06
CA VAL A 93 -3.71 7.47 -7.18
C VAL A 93 -3.73 8.82 -7.91
N GLU A 94 -3.73 9.93 -7.17
CA GLU A 94 -3.67 11.29 -7.74
C GLU A 94 -2.35 11.55 -8.50
N ASN A 95 -1.26 10.87 -8.11
CA ASN A 95 0.04 10.93 -8.80
C ASN A 95 0.21 9.88 -9.91
N GLY A 96 -0.85 9.15 -10.27
CA GLY A 96 -0.86 8.25 -11.42
C GLY A 96 -0.46 6.80 -11.11
N ALA A 97 -0.59 6.35 -9.87
CA ALA A 97 -0.45 4.94 -9.55
C ALA A 97 -1.50 4.10 -10.30
N ASN A 98 -1.10 2.93 -10.78
CA ASN A 98 -2.00 2.02 -11.46
C ASN A 98 -2.90 1.31 -10.44
N ILE A 99 -4.16 1.76 -10.38
CA ILE A 99 -5.21 1.25 -9.50
C ILE A 99 -5.50 -0.24 -9.71
N ASN A 100 -5.22 -0.76 -10.91
CA ASN A 100 -5.54 -2.13 -11.32
C ASN A 100 -4.28 -2.98 -11.56
N GLN A 101 -3.12 -2.57 -11.02
CA GLN A 101 -1.91 -3.39 -11.14
C GLN A 101 -2.08 -4.65 -10.28
N PRO A 102 -1.96 -5.86 -10.85
CA PRO A 102 -1.96 -7.08 -10.06
C PRO A 102 -0.59 -7.30 -9.41
N ASP A 103 -0.59 -7.89 -8.22
CA ASP A 103 0.59 -8.52 -7.62
C ASP A 103 0.87 -9.90 -8.24
N ASN A 104 1.82 -10.66 -7.67
CA ASN A 104 2.19 -11.97 -8.20
C ASN A 104 1.08 -13.02 -8.08
N GLU A 105 0.11 -12.83 -7.18
CA GLU A 105 -1.05 -13.70 -6.99
C GLU A 105 -2.30 -13.18 -7.73
N GLY A 106 -2.13 -12.16 -8.57
CA GLY A 106 -3.24 -11.57 -9.32
C GLY A 106 -4.14 -10.67 -8.47
N TRP A 107 -3.78 -10.38 -7.23
CA TRP A 107 -4.50 -9.43 -6.40
C TRP A 107 -4.22 -8.02 -6.89
N ILE A 108 -5.27 -7.30 -7.27
CA ILE A 108 -5.24 -5.84 -7.41
C ILE A 108 -5.45 -5.16 -6.04
N PRO A 109 -5.11 -3.86 -5.87
CA PRO A 109 -5.31 -3.14 -4.61
C PRO A 109 -6.71 -3.23 -4.00
N LEU A 110 -7.76 -3.38 -4.83
CA LEU A 110 -9.12 -3.57 -4.36
C LEU A 110 -9.33 -4.91 -3.63
N HIS A 111 -8.64 -6.00 -4.01
CA HIS A 111 -8.70 -7.26 -3.25
C HIS A 111 -8.11 -7.08 -1.86
N ALA A 112 -6.98 -6.36 -1.74
CA ALA A 112 -6.37 -6.07 -0.45
C ALA A 112 -7.30 -5.25 0.45
N ALA A 113 -7.90 -4.18 -0.07
CA ALA A 113 -8.87 -3.37 0.68
C ALA A 113 -10.12 -4.18 1.10
N ALA A 114 -10.62 -5.04 0.21
CA ALA A 114 -11.77 -5.90 0.51
C ALA A 114 -11.46 -6.94 1.59
N SER A 115 -10.31 -7.63 1.48
CA SER A 115 -9.84 -8.61 2.46
C SER A 115 -9.62 -8.02 3.84
N CYS A 116 -9.12 -6.79 3.92
CA CYS A 116 -8.93 -6.11 5.19
C CYS A 116 -10.18 -5.40 5.72
N GLY A 117 -11.26 -5.32 4.94
CA GLY A 117 -12.51 -4.65 5.33
C GLY A 117 -12.47 -3.12 5.32
N TYR A 118 -11.52 -2.49 4.62
CA TYR A 118 -11.35 -1.04 4.57
C TYR A 118 -12.30 -0.40 3.54
N LEU A 119 -13.53 -0.14 3.99
CA LEU A 119 -14.64 0.31 3.16
C LEU A 119 -14.38 1.65 2.47
N ASP A 120 -13.79 2.61 3.16
CA ASP A 120 -13.49 3.95 2.64
C ASP A 120 -12.42 3.93 1.54
N ILE A 121 -11.40 3.08 1.69
CA ILE A 121 -10.40 2.80 0.65
C ILE A 121 -11.09 2.13 -0.54
N ALA A 122 -11.92 1.12 -0.33
CA ALA A 122 -12.64 0.44 -1.41
C ALA A 122 -13.58 1.40 -2.17
N GLU A 123 -14.35 2.23 -1.48
CA GLU A 123 -15.19 3.29 -2.06
C GLU A 123 -14.38 4.21 -2.96
N PHE A 124 -13.23 4.68 -2.45
CA PHE A 124 -12.34 5.55 -3.20
C PHE A 124 -11.80 4.86 -4.45
N LEU A 125 -11.25 3.65 -4.33
CA LEU A 125 -10.67 2.91 -5.46
C LEU A 125 -11.71 2.63 -6.55
N ILE A 126 -12.92 2.22 -6.18
CA ILE A 126 -14.04 2.01 -7.12
C ILE A 126 -14.40 3.33 -7.81
N GLY A 127 -14.48 4.43 -7.06
CA GLY A 127 -14.72 5.77 -7.61
C GLY A 127 -13.65 6.21 -8.62
N GLN A 128 -12.42 5.70 -8.51
CA GLN A 128 -11.33 5.96 -9.44
C GLN A 128 -11.22 4.93 -10.59
N GLY A 129 -12.14 3.96 -10.66
CA GLY A 129 -12.21 2.98 -11.75
C GLY A 129 -11.51 1.64 -11.48
N ALA A 130 -11.41 1.24 -10.21
CA ALA A 130 -10.96 -0.11 -9.86
C ALA A 130 -11.86 -1.19 -10.46
N HIS A 131 -11.25 -2.30 -10.89
CA HIS A 131 -11.95 -3.42 -11.51
C HIS A 131 -12.54 -4.35 -10.45
N VAL A 132 -13.81 -4.12 -10.08
CA VAL A 132 -14.56 -4.95 -9.13
C VAL A 132 -14.73 -6.42 -9.55
N GLY A 133 -14.58 -6.72 -10.85
CA GLY A 133 -14.65 -8.07 -11.39
C GLY A 133 -13.28 -8.64 -11.77
N ALA A 134 -12.18 -8.04 -11.31
CA ALA A 134 -10.86 -8.67 -11.43
C ALA A 134 -10.86 -9.99 -10.66
N VAL A 135 -10.16 -11.00 -11.18
CA VAL A 135 -10.01 -12.31 -10.53
C VAL A 135 -8.54 -12.54 -10.22
N ASN A 136 -8.25 -13.04 -9.02
CA ASN A 136 -6.91 -13.43 -8.61
C ASN A 136 -6.52 -14.82 -9.15
N SER A 137 -5.36 -15.33 -8.75
CA SER A 137 -4.85 -16.65 -9.14
C SER A 137 -5.72 -17.83 -8.67
N GLU A 138 -6.50 -17.64 -7.59
CA GLU A 138 -7.43 -18.61 -7.02
C GLU A 138 -8.81 -18.57 -7.70
N GLY A 139 -9.06 -17.54 -8.52
CA GLY A 139 -10.32 -17.30 -9.21
C GLY A 139 -11.32 -16.45 -8.42
N ASP A 140 -10.89 -15.89 -7.29
CA ASP A 140 -11.71 -15.06 -6.42
C ASP A 140 -11.68 -13.60 -6.87
N THR A 141 -12.83 -12.94 -6.81
CA THR A 141 -12.98 -11.51 -6.99
C THR A 141 -12.85 -10.77 -5.65
N PRO A 142 -12.71 -9.43 -5.62
CA PRO A 142 -12.76 -8.69 -4.37
C PRO A 142 -14.05 -8.94 -3.57
N LEU A 143 -15.17 -9.25 -4.25
CA LEU A 143 -16.44 -9.58 -3.60
C LEU A 143 -16.39 -10.95 -2.92
N ASP A 144 -15.73 -11.95 -3.52
CA ASP A 144 -15.60 -13.28 -2.94
C ASP A 144 -14.71 -13.29 -1.68
N ILE A 145 -13.83 -12.29 -1.55
CA ILE A 145 -12.88 -12.14 -0.44
C ILE A 145 -13.43 -11.24 0.69
N ALA A 146 -14.46 -10.44 0.41
CA ALA A 146 -15.05 -9.54 1.40
C ALA A 146 -15.63 -10.33 2.59
N GLU A 147 -15.18 -10.02 3.80
CA GLU A 147 -15.70 -10.67 5.03
C GLU A 147 -16.84 -9.90 5.68
N GLU A 148 -16.96 -8.60 5.39
CA GLU A 148 -17.92 -7.69 6.03
C GLU A 148 -19.12 -7.39 5.12
N GLU A 149 -20.33 -7.48 5.67
CA GLU A 149 -21.59 -7.27 4.93
C GLU A 149 -21.63 -5.93 4.18
N ALA A 150 -21.05 -4.88 4.76
CA ALA A 150 -21.00 -3.55 4.13
C ALA A 150 -20.10 -3.53 2.88
N MET A 151 -18.98 -4.27 2.90
CA MET A 151 -18.08 -4.41 1.76
C MET A 151 -18.74 -5.24 0.65
N GLU A 152 -19.39 -6.34 1.03
CA GLU A 152 -20.18 -7.16 0.10
C GLU A 152 -21.26 -6.33 -0.59
N GLU A 153 -22.04 -5.55 0.17
CA GLU A 153 -23.10 -4.70 -0.38
C GLU A 153 -22.53 -3.69 -1.38
N LEU A 154 -21.43 -3.02 -1.04
CA LEU A 154 -20.77 -2.05 -1.89
C LEU A 154 -20.29 -2.67 -3.21
N LEU A 155 -19.59 -3.80 -3.14
CA LEU A 155 -19.04 -4.48 -4.31
C LEU A 155 -20.16 -5.07 -5.18
N GLN A 156 -21.15 -5.71 -4.57
CA GLN A 156 -22.31 -6.26 -5.27
C GLN A 156 -23.12 -5.18 -5.99
N ASN A 157 -23.31 -4.01 -5.36
CA ASN A 157 -23.98 -2.87 -5.96
C ASN A 157 -23.24 -2.36 -7.21
N GLU A 158 -21.91 -2.29 -7.17
CA GLU A 158 -21.11 -1.88 -8.32
C GLU A 158 -21.12 -2.92 -9.44
N VAL A 159 -21.03 -4.21 -9.11
CA VAL A 159 -21.17 -5.31 -10.10
C VAL A 159 -22.51 -5.21 -10.82
N ASN A 160 -23.60 -5.02 -10.09
CA ASN A 160 -24.95 -4.87 -10.65
C ASN A 160 -25.04 -3.63 -11.56
N ARG A 161 -24.41 -2.52 -11.16
CA ARG A 161 -24.35 -1.28 -11.94
C ARG A 161 -23.64 -1.50 -13.27
N GLN A 162 -22.47 -2.16 -13.26
CA GLN A 162 -21.71 -2.45 -14.46
C GLN A 162 -22.43 -3.45 -15.38
N GLY A 163 -23.13 -4.44 -14.82
CA GLY A 163 -23.97 -5.36 -15.57
C GLY A 163 -25.13 -4.67 -16.30
N ASN A 164 -25.83 -3.77 -15.62
CA ASN A 164 -26.94 -3.00 -16.22
C ASN A 164 -26.46 -2.06 -17.34
N VAL A 165 -25.33 -1.38 -17.16
CA VAL A 165 -24.74 -0.52 -18.19
C VAL A 165 -24.38 -1.32 -19.46
N LYS A 166 -23.83 -2.54 -19.31
CA LYS A 166 -23.55 -3.43 -20.46
C LYS A 166 -24.83 -3.85 -21.18
N ALA A 167 -25.89 -4.19 -20.44
CA ALA A 167 -27.18 -4.58 -21.01
C ALA A 167 -27.81 -3.43 -21.82
N ALA A 168 -27.84 -2.21 -21.26
CA ALA A 168 -28.36 -1.02 -21.94
C ALA A 168 -27.56 -0.65 -23.20
N HIS A 169 -26.24 -0.82 -23.18
CA HIS A 169 -25.40 -0.61 -24.36
C HIS A 169 -25.69 -1.64 -25.46
N MET A 170 -25.89 -2.91 -25.09
CA MET A 170 -26.22 -3.98 -26.04
C MET A 170 -27.59 -3.77 -26.69
N GLU A 171 -28.60 -3.35 -25.91
CA GLU A 171 -29.94 -3.05 -26.43
C GLU A 171 -29.91 -1.87 -27.42
N LYS A 172 -29.12 -0.83 -27.13
CA LYS A 172 -28.93 0.31 -28.03
C LYS A 172 -28.22 -0.07 -29.33
N CYS A 173 -27.26 -0.99 -29.28
CA CYS A 173 -26.62 -1.54 -30.48
C CYS A 173 -27.57 -2.38 -31.33
N LEU A 174 -28.53 -3.10 -30.72
CA LEU A 174 -29.53 -3.87 -31.44
C LEU A 174 -30.60 -2.99 -32.12
N GLN A 175 -30.88 -1.80 -31.58
CA GLN A 175 -31.82 -0.83 -32.17
C GLN A 175 -31.24 -0.01 -33.34
N LEU A 176 -29.97 -0.20 -33.69
CA LEU A 176 -29.29 0.49 -34.80
C LEU A 176 -29.18 -0.34 -36.09
N PHE A 177 -29.80 -1.53 -36.12
CA PHE A 177 -29.99 -2.38 -37.30
C PHE A 177 -31.48 -2.50 -37.64
#